data_AF-A0AAP3SS46-F1
#
_entry.id   AF-A0AAP3SS46-F1
#
_cell.length_a   1.000
_cell.length_b   1.000
_cell.length_c   1.000
_cell.angle_alpha   90.00
_cell.angle_beta   90.00
_cell.angle_gamma   90.00
#
_symmetry.space_group_name_H-M   'P 1'
#
loop_
_entity.id
_entity.type
_entity.pdbx_description
1 polymer ?
#
loop_
_entity_poly.entity_id
_entity_poly.type
_entity_poly.pdbx_seq_one_letter_code
_entity_poly.pdbx_strand_id
1 'polypeptide(L)' 'MYVARDKDGDLYLFLTRPVKDDGLNTWLSEDYFRNWIKLDPSRFPEVKWEDEESTEVELVKKEKV' A
#
# COMPACT_ATOMS: atom_id res chain seq x y z
N MET A 1 4.17 -7.93 -3.54
CA MET A 1 3.35 -7.20 -2.55
C MET A 1 3.08 -5.83 -3.11
N TYR A 2 2.16 -5.05 -2.54
CA TYR A 2 1.81 -3.73 -3.09
C TYR A 2 1.79 -2.68 -2.00
N VAL A 3 2.32 -1.49 -2.29
CA VAL A 3 2.24 -0.33 -1.42
C VAL A 3 1.30 0.68 -2.07
N ALA A 4 0.36 1.19 -1.28
CA ALA A 4 -0.54 2.23 -1.71
C ALA A 4 -0.80 3.22 -0.58
N ARG A 5 -1.07 4.48 -0.96
CA ARG A 5 -1.32 5.58 -0.04
C ARG A 5 -2.76 6.02 -0.17
N ASP A 6 -3.46 6.06 0.94
CA ASP A 6 -4.81 6.60 1.04
C ASP A 6 -4.79 8.13 0.95
N LYS A 7 -5.93 8.73 0.65
CA LYS A 7 -6.00 10.19 0.40
C LYS A 7 -5.67 11.03 1.63
N ASP A 8 -5.89 10.48 2.83
CA ASP A 8 -5.53 11.12 4.09
C ASP A 8 -4.02 11.02 4.41
N GLY A 9 -3.26 10.35 3.56
CA GLY A 9 -1.81 10.18 3.66
C GLY A 9 -1.39 8.91 4.36
N ASP A 10 -2.31 8.10 4.89
CA ASP A 10 -1.98 6.81 5.49
C ASP A 10 -1.39 5.86 4.43
N LEU A 11 -0.40 5.06 4.84
CA LEU A 11 0.34 4.17 3.96
C LEU A 11 0.14 2.71 4.38
N TYR A 12 -0.14 1.85 3.40
CA TYR A 12 -0.42 0.45 3.63
C TYR A 12 0.37 -0.46 2.69
N LEU A 13 0.76 -1.61 3.22
CA LEU A 13 1.33 -2.73 2.47
C LEU A 13 0.27 -3.81 2.33
N PHE A 14 -0.06 -4.18 1.10
CA PHE A 14 -1.03 -5.20 0.74
C PHE A 14 -0.33 -6.46 0.23
N LEU A 15 -0.85 -7.64 0.61
CA LEU A 15 -0.35 -8.92 0.10
C LEU A 15 -0.79 -9.19 -1.33
N THR A 16 -2.02 -8.80 -1.67
CA THR A 16 -2.63 -8.86 -3.01
C THR A 16 -2.78 -7.44 -3.58
N ARG A 17 -2.98 -7.32 -4.90
CA ARG A 17 -3.12 -6.02 -5.56
C ARG A 17 -4.37 -5.33 -5.02
N PRO A 18 -4.26 -4.16 -4.36
CA PRO A 18 -5.44 -3.44 -3.88
C PRO A 18 -6.15 -2.73 -5.02
N VAL A 19 -7.44 -2.45 -4.80
CA VAL A 19 -8.27 -1.64 -5.68
C VAL A 19 -8.47 -0.27 -5.05
N LYS A 20 -8.34 0.78 -5.85
CA LYS A 20 -8.58 2.15 -5.43
C LYS A 20 -10.09 2.41 -5.35
N ASP A 21 -10.56 2.90 -4.21
CA ASP A 21 -11.95 3.33 -4.03
C ASP A 21 -11.99 4.84 -3.80
N ASP A 22 -12.34 5.60 -4.84
CA ASP A 22 -12.46 7.07 -4.76
C ASP A 22 -13.63 7.52 -3.86
N GLY A 23 -14.65 6.67 -3.67
CA GLY A 23 -15.80 6.97 -2.82
C GLY A 23 -15.44 6.94 -1.34
N LEU A 24 -14.61 5.97 -0.94
CA LEU A 24 -14.07 5.86 0.41
C LEU A 24 -12.76 6.64 0.61
N ASN A 25 -12.11 7.05 -0.49
CA ASN A 25 -10.80 7.70 -0.52
C ASN A 25 -9.67 6.80 0.04
N THR A 26 -9.79 5.49 -0.16
CA THR A 26 -8.88 4.47 0.37
C THR A 26 -8.56 3.40 -0.67
N TRP A 27 -7.44 2.70 -0.48
CA TRP A 27 -7.14 1.46 -1.19
C TRP A 27 -7.66 0.26 -0.40
N LEU A 28 -8.35 -0.64 -1.09
CA LEU A 28 -9.01 -1.80 -0.48
C LEU A 28 -8.36 -3.10 -0.97
N SER A 29 -8.25 -4.08 -0.08
CA SER A 29 -7.99 -5.45 -0.51
C SER A 29 -9.28 -6.07 -1.03
N GLU A 30 -9.23 -6.78 -2.16
CA GLU A 30 -10.38 -7.53 -2.67
C GLU A 30 -10.76 -8.72 -1.79
N ASP A 31 -9.82 -9.20 -0.96
CA ASP A 31 -10.04 -10.33 -0.08
C ASP A 31 -10.75 -9.92 1.22
N TYR A 32 -11.67 -10.77 1.70
CA TYR A 32 -12.34 -10.58 2.99
C TYR A 32 -11.39 -10.67 4.19
N PHE A 33 -10.19 -11.22 4.00
CA PHE A 33 -9.15 -11.25 5.02
C PHE A 33 -8.39 -9.92 5.00
N ARG A 34 -8.15 -9.32 6.17
CA ARG A 34 -7.35 -8.10 6.32
C ARG A 34 -5.90 -8.35 5.91
N ASN A 35 -5.67 -8.38 4.60
CA ASN A 35 -4.40 -8.67 3.94
C ASN A 35 -3.55 -7.40 3.78
N TRP A 36 -3.62 -6.49 4.76
CA TRP A 36 -2.92 -5.22 4.76
C TRP A 36 -2.24 -4.95 6.10
N ILE A 37 -1.12 -4.24 6.04
CA ILE A 37 -0.33 -3.82 7.19
C ILE A 37 -0.14 -2.31 7.08
N LYS A 38 -0.53 -1.57 8.11
CA LYS A 38 -0.25 -0.13 8.17
C LYS A 38 1.26 0.09 8.35
N LEU A 39 1.83 0.96 7.52
CA LEU A 39 3.22 1.37 7.57
C LEU A 39 3.34 2.78 8.17
N ASP A 40 4.56 3.15 8.54
CA ASP A 40 4.91 4.54 8.84
C ASP A 40 4.73 5.38 7.55
N PRO A 41 3.86 6.42 7.54
CA PRO A 41 3.58 7.22 6.35
C PRO A 41 4.79 7.93 5.75
N SER A 42 5.87 8.14 6.53
CA SER A 42 7.12 8.73 6.05
C SER A 42 7.92 7.78 5.14
N ARG A 43 7.60 6.48 5.13
CA ARG A 43 8.15 5.51 4.19
C ARG A 43 7.54 5.75 2.80
N PHE A 44 8.30 5.45 1.75
CA PHE A 44 7.84 5.57 0.37
C PHE A 44 7.15 6.91 0.05
N PRO A 45 7.83 8.07 0.24
CA PRO A 45 7.25 9.39 -0.05
C PRO A 45 6.90 9.59 -1.54
N GLU A 46 7.44 8.76 -2.42
CA GLU A 46 7.15 8.74 -3.85
C GLU A 46 5.76 8.16 -4.18
N VAL A 47 5.18 7.32 -3.31
CA VAL A 47 3.86 6.72 -3.50
C VAL A 47 2.78 7.73 -3.08
N LYS A 48 1.84 8.01 -3.98
CA LYS A 48 0.84 9.08 -3.81
C LYS A 48 -0.57 8.56 -4.02
N TRP A 49 -1.54 9.28 -3.47
CA TRP A 49 -2.95 8.99 -3.73
C TRP A 49 -3.29 9.14 -5.22
N GLU A 50 -2.66 10.09 -5.92
CA GLU A 50 -2.93 10.37 -7.34
C GLU A 50 -2.43 9.27 -8.29
N ASP A 51 -1.64 8.31 -7.82
CA ASP A 51 -1.16 7.20 -8.64
C ASP A 51 -2.35 6.39 -9.19
N GLU A 52 -2.29 6.06 -10.48
CA GLU A 52 -3.32 5.29 -11.18
C GLU A 52 -3.35 3.83 -10.71
N GLU A 53 -2.19 3.28 -10.37
CA GLU A 53 -2.03 1.92 -9.85
C GLU A 53 -1.21 1.91 -8.55
N SER A 54 -1.45 0.92 -7.70
CA SER A 54 -0.62 0.65 -6.53
C SER A 54 0.81 0.25 -6.93
N THR A 55 1.80 0.59 -6.10
CA THR A 55 3.21 0.27 -6.39
C THR A 55 3.54 -1.17 -6.01
N GLU A 56 3.94 -2.00 -6.96
CA GLU A 56 4.44 -3.35 -6.68
C GLU A 56 5.83 -3.31 -6.02
N VAL A 57 6.01 -4.11 -4.96
CA VAL A 57 7.25 -4.21 -4.19
C VAL A 57 7.59 -5.66 -3.85
N GLU A 58 8.89 -5.91 -3.65
CA GLU A 58 9.44 -7.17 -3.16
C GLU A 58 10.02 -7.00 -1.75
N LEU A 59 9.74 -7.96 -0.87
CA LEU A 59 10.33 -8.00 0.47
C LEU A 59 11.69 -8.72 0.43
N VAL A 60 12.76 -7.99 0.70
CA VAL A 60 14.11 -8.54 0.71
C VAL A 60 14.64 -8.65 2.15
N LYS A 61 15.03 -9.85 2.56
CA LYS A 61 15.78 -10.06 3.82
C LYS A 61 17.25 -9.75 3.57
N LYS A 62 17.76 -8.69 4.18
CA LYS A 62 19.20 -8.39 4.17
C LYS A 62 19.90 -9.18 5.28
N GLU A 63 20.95 -9.93 4.93
CA GLU A 63 21.85 -10.50 5.93
C GLU A 63 22.73 -9.39 6.51
N LYS A 64 23.05 -9.48 7.81
CA LYS A 64 24.06 -8.59 8.39
C LYS A 64 25.40 -8.99 7.79
N VAL A 65 26.01 -8.05 7.06
CA VAL A 65 27.44 -8.12 6.67
C VAL A 65 28.29 -7.99 7.92
#